data_AF-D6X2Y5-F1
#
_entry.id   AF-D6X2Y5-F1
#
_cell.length_a   1.000
_cell.length_b   1.000
_cell.length_c   1.000
_cell.angle_alpha   90.00
_cell.angle_beta   90.00
_cell.angle_gamma   90.00
#
_symmetry.space_group_name_H-M   'P 1'
#
loop_
_entity.id
_entity.type
_entity.pdbx_description
1 polymer ?
#
loop_
_entity_poly.entity_id
_entity_poly.type
_entity_poly.pdbx_seq_one_letter_code
_entity_poly.pdbx_strand_id
1 'polypeptide(L)'
;MFISSTEEFKIPPNWVYRGEGNCNVVLSLPNERKILRIRKTKRTTSLLSWLLNWITDILYWYCGNALNEELRDLTFYKKIIRPLIGINFVCDAEQVFLSRKQIKVLEDELAHQRPGYRKNKSLQYGRAALFDDYALLPDEFYPFPLSNNTYAIEIKPKQGWIPFSEKHLPKCTFCLNQYVKVIIFGVIP
;
A
#
# COMPACT_ATOMS: atom_id res chain seq x y z
N MET A 1 -15.36 0.46 -20.33
CA MET A 1 -16.61 0.24 -19.57
C MET A 1 -16.20 -0.42 -18.26
N PHE A 2 -15.97 0.35 -17.19
CA PHE A 2 -15.58 -0.21 -15.90
C PHE A 2 -16.84 -0.29 -15.05
N ILE A 3 -17.34 -1.52 -14.87
CA ILE A 3 -18.35 -1.81 -13.87
C ILE A 3 -17.64 -1.61 -12.53
N SER A 4 -17.94 -0.51 -11.84
CA SER A 4 -17.58 -0.37 -10.43
C SER A 4 -18.44 -1.38 -9.70
N SER A 5 -17.89 -2.50 -9.26
CA SER A 5 -18.60 -3.35 -8.33
C SER A 5 -18.78 -2.51 -7.05
N THR A 6 -20.00 -1.99 -6.86
CA THR A 6 -20.48 -1.44 -5.58
C THR A 6 -20.62 -2.53 -4.53
N GLU A 7 -20.37 -3.78 -4.91
CA GLU A 7 -20.38 -4.93 -4.02
C GLU A 7 -19.19 -4.87 -3.05
N GLU A 8 -19.52 -5.07 -1.78
CA GLU A 8 -18.54 -5.16 -0.69
C GLU A 8 -17.63 -6.37 -0.93
N PHE A 9 -16.32 -6.14 -0.97
CA PHE A 9 -15.36 -7.21 -1.12
C PHE A 9 -15.32 -8.05 0.15
N LYS A 10 -15.56 -9.35 0.04
CA LYS A 10 -15.47 -10.28 1.16
C LYS A 10 -14.02 -10.63 1.39
N ILE A 11 -13.43 -10.10 2.46
CA ILE A 11 -12.08 -10.47 2.88
C ILE A 11 -12.07 -11.96 3.23
N PRO A 12 -11.22 -12.78 2.56
CA PRO A 12 -11.11 -14.20 2.86
C PRO A 12 -10.69 -14.48 4.30
N PRO A 13 -11.13 -15.61 4.90
CA PRO A 13 -10.55 -16.07 6.15
C PRO A 13 -9.07 -16.44 5.95
N ASN A 14 -8.23 -16.31 6.98
CA ASN A 14 -6.78 -16.59 6.97
C ASN A 14 -5.90 -15.58 6.23
N TRP A 15 -6.30 -14.31 6.18
CA TRP A 15 -5.38 -13.25 5.78
C TRP A 15 -4.23 -13.09 6.79
N VAL A 16 -3.07 -12.63 6.32
CA VAL A 16 -1.88 -12.42 7.16
C VAL A 16 -1.36 -11.00 7.00
N TYR A 17 -1.03 -10.33 8.09
CA TYR A 17 -0.33 -9.04 8.01
C TYR A 17 1.03 -9.22 7.34
N ARG A 18 1.24 -8.59 6.19
CA ARG A 18 2.50 -8.68 5.44
C ARG A 18 3.48 -7.59 5.83
N GLY A 19 2.98 -6.38 5.99
CA GLY A 19 3.81 -5.22 6.30
C GLY A 19 3.12 -3.90 6.03
N GLU A 20 3.82 -2.80 6.30
CA GLU A 20 3.29 -1.47 6.05
C GLU A 20 4.37 -0.43 5.70
N GLY A 21 4.02 0.46 4.77
CA GLY A 21 4.75 1.69 4.50
C GLY A 21 4.19 2.87 5.31
N ASN A 22 4.56 4.10 4.98
CA ASN A 22 3.93 5.28 5.62
C ASN A 22 2.48 5.49 5.17
N CYS A 23 2.13 5.06 3.96
CA CYS A 23 0.86 5.39 3.32
C CYS A 23 -0.10 4.20 3.19
N ASN A 24 0.37 2.96 3.35
CA ASN A 24 -0.44 1.77 3.13
C ASN A 24 -0.08 0.66 4.11
N VAL A 25 -1.07 -0.16 4.47
CA VAL A 25 -0.93 -1.48 5.09
C VAL A 25 -1.19 -2.52 4.01
N VAL A 26 -0.45 -3.63 4.05
CA VAL A 26 -0.59 -4.75 3.11
C VAL A 26 -0.93 -6.01 3.90
N LEU A 27 -2.02 -6.65 3.49
CA LEU A 27 -2.40 -7.99 3.93
C LEU A 27 -2.12 -8.97 2.80
N SER A 28 -1.57 -10.13 3.11
CA SER A 28 -1.47 -11.25 2.19
C SER A 28 -2.73 -12.11 2.30
N LEU A 29 -3.23 -12.56 1.14
CA LEU A 29 -4.35 -13.47 0.96
C LEU A 29 -3.80 -14.74 0.29
N PRO A 30 -3.22 -15.69 1.07
CA PRO A 30 -2.39 -16.75 0.51
C PRO A 30 -3.15 -17.70 -0.41
N ASN A 31 -4.40 -18.03 -0.07
CA ASN A 31 -5.25 -18.94 -0.87
C ASN A 31 -5.59 -18.33 -2.22
N GLU A 32 -5.77 -17.01 -2.26
CA GLU A 32 -6.06 -16.24 -3.46
C GLU A 32 -4.79 -15.86 -4.22
N ARG A 33 -3.61 -16.09 -3.64
CA ARG A 33 -2.30 -15.66 -4.14
C ARG A 33 -2.25 -14.16 -4.46
N LYS A 34 -2.99 -13.37 -3.68
CA LYS A 34 -3.13 -11.92 -3.82
C LYS A 34 -2.67 -11.19 -2.56
N ILE A 35 -2.44 -9.91 -2.68
CA ILE A 35 -2.32 -8.98 -1.55
C ILE A 35 -3.45 -7.95 -1.59
N LEU A 36 -3.93 -7.57 -0.41
CA LEU A 36 -4.85 -6.47 -0.21
C LEU A 36 -4.09 -5.27 0.34
N ARG A 37 -4.03 -4.19 -0.44
CA ARG A 37 -3.35 -2.94 -0.09
C ARG A 37 -4.37 -1.89 0.33
N ILE A 38 -4.32 -1.50 1.60
CA ILE A 38 -5.25 -0.56 2.23
C ILE A 38 -4.51 0.73 2.56
N ARG A 39 -5.09 1.87 2.17
CA ARG A 39 -4.49 3.19 2.43
C ARG A 39 -4.59 3.56 3.90
N LYS A 40 -3.64 4.35 4.37
CA LYS A 40 -3.62 4.91 5.72
C LYS A 40 -3.98 6.38 5.72
N THR A 41 -4.76 6.78 6.71
CA THR A 41 -5.09 8.17 7.01
C THR A 41 -4.54 8.57 8.38
N LYS A 42 -4.48 9.88 8.65
CA LYS A 42 -4.05 10.38 9.96
C LYS A 42 -5.09 9.94 11.00
N ARG A 43 -4.61 9.41 12.13
CA ARG A 43 -5.49 9.04 13.23
C ARG A 43 -6.05 10.30 13.89
N THR A 44 -7.35 10.34 14.12
CA THR A 44 -7.98 11.41 14.88
C THR A 44 -7.67 11.24 16.37
N THR A 45 -7.31 12.34 17.02
CA THR A 45 -6.91 12.34 18.44
C THR A 45 -8.00 12.87 19.37
N SER A 46 -9.07 13.46 18.82
CA SER A 46 -10.17 14.07 19.59
C SER A 46 -11.53 13.59 19.07
N LEU A 47 -12.53 13.49 19.94
CA LEU A 47 -13.92 13.16 19.59
C LEU A 47 -14.51 14.15 18.57
N LEU A 48 -14.23 15.44 18.72
CA LEU A 48 -14.62 16.47 17.75
C LEU A 48 -13.93 16.26 16.40
N SER A 49 -12.65 15.90 16.42
CA SER A 49 -11.89 15.58 15.20
C SER A 49 -12.39 14.29 14.56
N TRP A 50 -12.82 13.29 15.35
CA TRP A 50 -13.43 12.07 14.85
C TRP A 50 -14.80 12.33 14.23
N LEU A 51 -15.66 13.13 14.87
CA LEU A 51 -16.98 13.48 14.36
C LEU A 51 -16.87 14.35 13.10
N LEU A 52 -15.99 15.35 13.10
CA LEU A 52 -15.69 16.16 11.92
C LEU A 52 -15.15 15.28 10.80
N ASN A 53 -14.18 14.40 11.08
CA ASN A 53 -13.70 13.46 10.08
C ASN A 53 -14.81 12.55 9.59
N TRP A 54 -15.68 12.03 10.45
CA TRP A 54 -16.78 11.17 10.04
C TRP A 54 -17.79 11.89 9.12
N ILE A 55 -18.08 13.17 9.39
CA ILE A 55 -18.94 14.02 8.55
C ILE A 55 -18.23 14.35 7.24
N THR A 56 -16.97 14.78 7.29
CA THR A 56 -16.21 15.08 6.07
C THR A 56 -15.99 13.83 5.25
N ASP A 57 -15.80 12.68 5.87
CA ASP A 57 -15.68 11.37 5.24
C ASP A 57 -16.98 10.98 4.53
N ILE A 58 -18.13 11.18 5.17
CA ILE A 58 -19.43 10.97 4.52
C ILE A 58 -19.58 11.93 3.34
N LEU A 59 -19.35 13.22 3.54
CA LEU A 59 -19.45 14.23 2.48
C LEU A 59 -18.43 14.01 1.36
N TYR A 60 -17.21 13.57 1.67
CA TYR A 60 -16.14 13.34 0.70
C TYR A 60 -16.45 12.13 -0.17
N TRP A 61 -17.03 11.07 0.38
CA TRP A 61 -17.41 9.87 -0.38
C TRP A 61 -18.77 9.97 -1.07
N TYR A 62 -19.76 10.64 -0.48
CA TYR A 62 -21.11 10.78 -1.06
C TYR A 62 -21.29 12.04 -1.90
N CYS A 63 -20.65 13.16 -1.53
CA CYS A 63 -20.78 14.46 -2.22
C CYS A 63 -19.47 14.95 -2.88
N GLY A 64 -18.33 14.29 -2.67
CA GLY A 64 -17.00 14.80 -3.02
C GLY A 64 -16.22 13.97 -4.05
N ASN A 65 -15.01 14.45 -4.37
CA ASN A 65 -14.09 13.87 -5.35
C ASN A 65 -13.25 12.69 -4.82
N ALA A 66 -13.61 12.07 -3.68
CA ALA A 66 -12.90 10.88 -3.14
C ALA A 66 -12.76 9.77 -4.15
N LEU A 67 -13.86 9.56 -4.88
CA LEU A 67 -13.96 8.63 -5.97
C LEU A 67 -12.82 8.85 -6.99
N ASN A 68 -12.53 10.13 -7.27
CA ASN A 68 -11.58 10.57 -8.28
C ASN A 68 -10.13 10.44 -7.83
N GLU A 69 -9.78 10.55 -6.54
CA GLU A 69 -8.37 10.45 -6.10
C GLU A 69 -7.80 9.04 -6.18
N GLU A 70 -8.54 8.04 -5.69
CA GLU A 70 -8.06 6.66 -5.78
C GLU A 70 -8.19 6.09 -7.18
N LEU A 71 -9.26 6.47 -7.91
CA LEU A 71 -9.34 6.20 -9.35
C LEU A 71 -8.19 6.88 -10.09
N ARG A 72 -7.75 8.09 -9.70
CA ARG A 72 -6.58 8.74 -10.29
C ARG A 72 -5.32 7.95 -10.03
N ASP A 73 -5.08 7.48 -8.81
CA ASP A 73 -3.88 6.70 -8.47
C ASP A 73 -3.85 5.37 -9.25
N LEU A 74 -4.98 4.65 -9.33
CA LEU A 74 -5.10 3.43 -10.16
C LEU A 74 -5.04 3.72 -11.65
N THR A 75 -5.64 4.81 -12.12
CA THR A 75 -5.58 5.22 -13.53
C THR A 75 -4.16 5.59 -13.93
N PHE A 76 -3.46 6.34 -13.08
CA PHE A 76 -2.05 6.67 -13.26
C PHE A 76 -1.19 5.41 -13.28
N TYR A 77 -1.41 4.49 -12.34
CA TYR A 77 -0.74 3.19 -12.35
C TYR A 77 -0.97 2.44 -13.66
N LYS A 78 -2.24 2.24 -14.05
CA LYS A 78 -2.62 1.45 -15.23
C LYS A 78 -2.18 2.08 -16.55
N LYS A 79 -2.33 3.40 -16.70
CA LYS A 79 -2.10 4.10 -17.97
C LYS A 79 -0.68 4.62 -18.15
N ILE A 80 0.05 4.87 -17.06
CA ILE A 80 1.38 5.49 -17.11
C ILE A 80 2.44 4.54 -16.59
N ILE A 81 2.33 4.07 -15.35
CA ILE A 81 3.39 3.25 -14.73
C ILE A 81 3.52 1.90 -15.41
N ARG A 82 2.42 1.19 -15.66
CA ARG A 82 2.46 -0.15 -16.28
C ARG A 82 3.09 -0.15 -17.67
N PRO A 83 2.73 0.76 -18.60
CA PRO A 83 3.40 0.85 -19.89
C PRO A 83 4.87 1.27 -19.81
N LEU A 84 5.24 2.18 -18.92
CA LEU A 84 6.62 2.68 -18.81
C LEU A 84 7.58 1.64 -18.21
N ILE A 85 7.13 0.87 -17.22
CA ILE A 85 7.95 -0.18 -16.60
C ILE A 85 7.92 -1.47 -17.43
N GLY A 86 6.81 -1.76 -18.10
CA GLY A 86 6.58 -2.96 -18.88
C GLY A 86 5.58 -3.88 -18.19
N ILE A 87 4.52 -4.23 -18.92
CA ILE A 87 3.36 -4.98 -18.39
C ILE A 87 3.69 -6.35 -17.81
N ASN A 88 4.83 -6.94 -18.18
CA ASN A 88 5.29 -8.24 -17.69
C ASN A 88 6.02 -8.14 -16.33
N PHE A 89 6.41 -6.94 -15.90
CA PHE A 89 7.11 -6.70 -14.64
C PHE A 89 6.20 -6.14 -13.54
N VAL A 90 4.96 -5.74 -13.90
CA VAL A 90 3.99 -5.15 -12.98
C VAL A 90 2.58 -5.71 -13.20
N CYS A 91 2.00 -6.25 -12.14
CA CYS A 91 0.68 -6.88 -12.15
C CYS A 91 -0.44 -5.84 -12.36
N ASP A 92 -1.63 -6.29 -12.73
CA ASP A 92 -2.77 -5.39 -12.72
C ASP A 92 -3.24 -5.11 -11.28
N ALA A 93 -3.91 -3.99 -11.10
CA ALA A 93 -4.50 -3.61 -9.82
C ALA A 93 -6.03 -3.62 -9.93
N GLU A 94 -6.70 -4.39 -9.09
CA GLU A 94 -8.15 -4.43 -9.01
C GLU A 94 -8.62 -3.58 -7.84
N GLN A 95 -9.54 -2.65 -8.11
CA GLN A 95 -10.14 -1.86 -7.05
C GLN A 95 -11.22 -2.68 -6.34
N VAL A 96 -11.17 -2.68 -5.02
CA VAL A 96 -12.17 -3.33 -4.16
C VAL A 96 -12.69 -2.33 -3.14
N PHE A 97 -13.90 -2.58 -2.63
CA PHE A 97 -14.52 -1.76 -1.59
C PHE A 97 -14.55 -2.49 -0.25
N LEU A 98 -14.06 -1.84 0.80
CA LEU A 98 -14.08 -2.30 2.19
C LEU A 98 -15.00 -1.42 3.02
N SER A 99 -15.95 -2.04 3.72
CA SER A 99 -16.86 -1.32 4.60
C SER A 99 -16.17 -0.84 5.87
N ARG A 100 -16.79 0.14 6.54
CA ARG A 100 -16.33 0.61 7.86
C ARG A 100 -16.28 -0.51 8.89
N LYS A 101 -17.23 -1.47 8.82
CA LYS A 101 -17.27 -2.62 9.73
C LYS A 101 -16.03 -3.50 9.52
N GLN A 102 -15.71 -3.83 8.27
CA GLN A 102 -14.52 -4.62 7.95
C GLN A 102 -13.23 -3.93 8.39
N ILE A 103 -13.11 -2.62 8.13
CA ILE A 103 -11.94 -1.84 8.53
C ILE A 103 -11.77 -1.80 10.06
N LYS A 104 -12.87 -1.69 10.81
CA LYS A 104 -12.81 -1.71 12.27
C LYS A 104 -12.29 -3.06 12.78
N VAL A 105 -12.79 -4.16 12.23
CA VAL A 105 -12.32 -5.52 12.55
C VAL A 105 -10.83 -5.66 12.24
N LEU A 106 -10.40 -5.23 11.04
CA LEU A 106 -8.99 -5.26 10.66
C LEU A 106 -8.11 -4.43 11.60
N GLU A 107 -8.52 -3.23 12.00
CA GLU A 107 -7.75 -2.39 12.92
C GLU A 107 -7.56 -3.04 14.28
N ASP A 108 -8.61 -3.69 14.80
CA ASP A 108 -8.56 -4.38 16.08
C ASP A 108 -7.62 -5.59 16.01
N GLU A 109 -7.69 -6.39 14.94
CA GLU A 109 -6.81 -7.55 14.75
C GLU A 109 -5.35 -7.15 14.47
N LEU A 110 -5.13 -6.08 13.70
CA LEU A 110 -3.81 -5.55 13.38
C LEU A 110 -3.16 -4.80 14.55
N ALA A 111 -3.93 -4.43 15.58
CA ALA A 111 -3.42 -3.70 16.73
C ALA A 111 -2.27 -4.44 17.43
N HIS A 112 -2.25 -5.77 17.40
CA HIS A 112 -1.19 -6.58 18.01
C HIS A 112 0.00 -6.83 17.09
N GLN A 113 -0.19 -6.74 15.77
CA GLN A 113 0.82 -7.11 14.77
C GLN A 113 1.61 -5.91 14.26
N ARG A 114 1.00 -4.71 14.26
CA ARG A 114 1.64 -3.49 13.76
C ARG A 114 2.69 -2.94 14.73
N PRO A 115 3.86 -2.46 14.25
CA PRO A 115 4.85 -1.79 15.11
C PRO A 115 4.27 -0.55 15.81
N GLY A 116 4.62 -0.33 17.08
CA GLY A 116 4.06 0.78 17.88
C GLY A 116 4.15 2.16 17.21
N TYR A 117 5.32 2.49 16.63
CA TYR A 117 5.56 3.76 15.93
C TYR A 117 4.75 3.92 14.62
N ARG A 118 4.12 2.85 14.12
CA ARG A 118 3.24 2.89 12.93
C ARG A 118 1.76 3.12 13.27
N LYS A 119 1.36 2.97 14.54
CA LYS A 119 -0.05 3.04 15.00
C LYS A 119 -0.61 4.47 15.11
N ASN A 120 0.19 5.47 14.76
CA ASN A 120 -0.23 6.87 14.66
C ASN A 120 -1.12 7.18 13.45
N LYS A 121 -1.30 6.19 12.56
CA LYS A 121 -2.20 6.26 11.41
C LYS A 121 -3.18 5.09 11.43
N SER A 122 -4.42 5.39 11.05
CA SER A 122 -5.48 4.40 10.89
C SER A 122 -5.64 4.01 9.42
N LEU A 123 -6.30 2.89 9.18
CA LEU A 123 -6.77 2.45 7.88
C LEU A 123 -7.87 3.39 7.39
N GLN A 124 -7.78 3.75 6.11
CA GLN A 124 -8.82 4.49 5.42
C GLN A 124 -9.95 3.52 5.04
N TYR A 125 -11.19 3.90 5.32
CA TYR A 125 -12.37 3.16 4.90
C TYR A 125 -12.69 3.47 3.43
N GLY A 126 -13.45 2.58 2.80
CA GLY A 126 -13.78 2.68 1.39
C GLY A 126 -12.86 1.80 0.57
N ARG A 127 -12.23 2.36 -0.45
CA ARG A 127 -11.57 1.55 -1.46
C ARG A 127 -10.17 1.10 -1.04
N ALA A 128 -9.81 -0.06 -1.56
CA ALA A 128 -8.51 -0.69 -1.45
C ALA A 128 -8.15 -1.29 -2.82
N ALA A 129 -6.93 -1.79 -2.95
CA ALA A 129 -6.47 -2.39 -4.19
C ALA A 129 -5.93 -3.80 -3.96
N LEU A 130 -6.37 -4.74 -4.80
CA LEU A 130 -5.82 -6.08 -4.90
C LEU A 130 -4.70 -6.11 -5.94
N PHE A 131 -3.64 -6.83 -5.61
CA PHE A 131 -2.52 -7.12 -6.51
C PHE A 131 -2.16 -8.60 -6.40
N ASP A 132 -1.47 -9.14 -7.38
CA ASP A 132 -0.83 -10.45 -7.27
C ASP A 132 0.24 -10.43 -6.16
N ASP A 133 0.35 -11.52 -5.39
CA ASP A 133 1.38 -11.63 -4.35
C ASP A 133 2.71 -12.08 -4.95
N TYR A 134 3.59 -11.12 -5.24
CA TYR A 134 4.94 -11.38 -5.75
C TYR A 134 5.88 -12.09 -4.77
N ALA A 135 5.45 -12.36 -3.54
CA ALA A 135 6.20 -13.25 -2.68
C ALA A 135 5.97 -14.73 -2.98
N LEU A 136 5.04 -15.04 -3.90
CA LEU A 136 4.75 -16.40 -4.35
C LEU A 136 5.12 -16.51 -5.83
N LEU A 137 5.95 -17.50 -6.19
CA LEU A 137 6.25 -17.80 -7.58
C LEU A 137 4.98 -18.32 -8.28
N PRO A 138 4.70 -17.91 -9.54
CA PRO A 138 3.56 -18.42 -10.28
C PRO A 138 3.56 -19.95 -10.32
N ASP A 139 2.37 -20.56 -10.40
CA ASP A 139 2.22 -22.02 -10.37
C ASP A 139 3.00 -22.71 -11.52
N GLU A 140 3.23 -21.97 -12.61
CA GLU A 140 4.02 -22.41 -13.74
C GLU A 140 5.15 -21.40 -14.01
N PHE A 141 6.39 -21.87 -13.97
CA PHE A 141 7.56 -21.11 -14.39
C PHE A 141 8.42 -21.95 -15.34
N TYR A 142 7.99 -21.98 -16.60
CA TYR A 142 8.69 -22.74 -17.65
C TYR A 142 10.13 -22.22 -17.85
N PRO A 143 11.14 -23.09 -18.08
CA PRO A 143 11.11 -24.55 -18.12
C PRO A 143 11.47 -25.25 -16.80
N PHE A 144 11.44 -24.55 -15.67
CA PHE A 144 12.06 -25.05 -14.44
C PHE A 144 11.06 -25.80 -13.54
N PRO A 145 11.43 -26.97 -12.98
CA PRO A 145 10.64 -27.60 -11.94
C PRO A 145 10.66 -26.70 -10.70
N LEU A 146 9.50 -26.26 -10.26
CA LEU A 146 9.36 -25.40 -9.08
C LEU A 146 9.36 -26.25 -7.81
N SER A 147 10.10 -25.79 -6.81
CA SER A 147 9.96 -26.30 -5.45
C SER A 147 8.70 -25.71 -4.80
N ASN A 148 8.13 -26.40 -3.82
CA ASN A 148 6.98 -25.87 -3.06
C ASN A 148 7.32 -24.62 -2.23
N ASN A 149 8.60 -24.32 -2.03
CA ASN A 149 9.05 -23.16 -1.28
C ASN A 149 9.40 -22.01 -2.22
N THR A 150 8.92 -20.81 -1.90
CA THR A 150 9.33 -19.56 -2.57
C THR A 150 10.19 -18.74 -1.62
N TYR A 151 11.29 -18.21 -2.15
CA TYR A 151 12.07 -17.16 -1.48
C TYR A 151 11.97 -15.88 -2.30
N ALA A 152 11.43 -14.83 -1.69
CA ALA A 152 11.25 -13.53 -2.33
C ALA A 152 12.05 -12.45 -1.62
N ILE A 153 12.70 -11.59 -2.40
CA ILE A 153 13.55 -10.50 -1.91
C ILE A 153 12.93 -9.18 -2.33
N GLU A 154 12.56 -8.35 -1.35
CA GLU A 154 12.18 -6.96 -1.60
C GLU A 154 13.41 -6.06 -1.55
N ILE A 155 13.70 -5.37 -2.65
CA ILE A 155 14.72 -4.31 -2.70
C ILE A 155 13.99 -3.00 -2.97
N LYS A 156 14.28 -1.97 -2.15
CA LYS A 156 13.79 -0.61 -2.39
C LYS A 156 14.91 0.26 -2.95
N PRO A 157 15.19 0.18 -4.27
CA PRO A 157 16.22 1.00 -4.87
C PRO A 157 15.88 2.47 -4.64
N LYS A 158 16.92 3.25 -4.36
CA LYS A 158 16.82 4.69 -4.22
C LYS A 158 17.23 5.32 -5.54
N GLN A 159 17.28 6.64 -5.57
CA GLN A 159 17.73 7.33 -6.75
C GLN A 159 19.16 6.87 -7.13
N GLY A 160 19.30 6.27 -8.31
CA GLY A 160 20.55 5.70 -8.83
C GLY A 160 21.39 6.68 -9.65
N TRP A 161 21.03 7.95 -9.70
CA TRP A 161 21.71 8.99 -10.48
C TRP A 161 21.79 10.30 -9.68
N ILE A 162 22.73 11.18 -10.06
CA ILE A 162 22.92 12.50 -9.42
C ILE A 162 22.45 13.58 -10.40
N PRO A 163 21.51 14.46 -10.02
CA PRO A 163 21.08 15.57 -10.86
C PRO A 163 22.24 16.50 -11.21
N PHE A 164 22.20 17.09 -12.41
CA PHE A 164 23.25 18.01 -12.84
C PHE A 164 23.44 19.18 -11.86
N SER A 165 22.34 19.70 -11.30
CA SER A 165 22.34 20.74 -10.27
C SER A 165 23.03 20.32 -8.97
N GLU A 166 23.13 19.01 -8.69
CA GLU A 166 23.63 18.44 -7.44
C GLU A 166 25.01 17.77 -7.61
N LYS A 167 25.61 17.81 -8.81
CA LYS A 167 26.94 17.19 -9.06
C LYS A 167 28.06 17.78 -8.21
N HIS A 168 27.89 18.98 -7.69
CA HIS A 168 28.84 19.63 -6.78
C HIS A 168 28.79 19.02 -5.35
N LEU A 169 27.75 18.25 -5.03
CA LEU A 169 27.63 17.59 -3.72
C LEU A 169 28.58 16.38 -3.64
N PRO A 170 29.15 16.10 -2.46
CA PRO A 170 30.18 15.08 -2.32
C PRO A 170 29.64 13.65 -2.42
N LYS A 171 28.33 13.45 -2.25
CA LYS A 171 27.67 12.13 -2.26
C LYS A 171 26.26 12.24 -2.84
N CYS A 172 25.68 11.12 -3.25
CA CYS A 172 24.30 11.08 -3.71
C CYS A 172 23.30 11.40 -2.58
N THR A 173 22.09 11.81 -2.97
CA THR A 173 20.99 12.18 -2.07
C THR A 173 20.67 11.10 -1.04
N PHE A 174 20.76 9.80 -1.41
CA PHE A 174 20.53 8.73 -0.45
C PHE A 174 21.59 8.70 0.65
N CYS A 175 22.87 8.76 0.28
CA CYS A 175 23.99 8.74 1.23
C CYS A 175 23.96 9.95 2.16
N LEU A 176 23.68 11.14 1.64
CA LEU A 176 23.52 12.35 2.45
C LEU A 176 22.38 12.21 3.46
N ASN A 177 21.24 11.67 3.03
CA ASN A 177 20.10 11.42 3.92
C ASN A 177 20.38 10.37 5.02
N GLN A 178 21.37 9.48 4.85
CA GLN A 178 21.75 8.55 5.93
C GLN A 178 22.38 9.30 7.11
N TYR A 179 23.21 10.32 6.85
CA TYR A 179 23.75 11.16 7.92
C TYR A 179 22.64 11.86 8.69
N VAL A 180 21.66 12.42 8.00
CA VAL A 180 20.50 13.08 8.62
C VAL A 180 19.70 12.11 9.50
N LYS A 181 19.44 10.89 9.01
CA LYS A 181 18.70 9.87 9.77
C LYS A 181 19.40 9.45 11.05
N VAL A 182 20.71 9.20 10.97
CA VAL A 182 21.50 8.77 12.12
C VAL A 182 21.67 9.91 13.12
N ILE A 183 22.02 11.11 12.65
CA ILE A 183 22.35 12.25 13.52
C ILE A 183 21.10 12.87 14.14
N ILE A 184 20.05 13.13 13.35
CA ILE A 184 18.88 13.88 13.83
C ILE A 184 17.86 12.96 14.50
N PHE A 185 17.64 11.77 13.93
CA PHE A 185 16.55 10.89 14.36
C PHE A 185 17.02 9.68 15.16
N GLY A 186 18.34 9.47 15.30
CA GLY A 186 18.89 8.29 15.97
C GLY A 186 18.51 6.97 15.27
N VAL A 187 18.11 7.02 14.00
CA VAL A 187 17.66 5.84 13.24
C VAL A 187 18.86 5.27 12.47
N ILE A 188 19.33 4.10 12.89
CA ILE A 188 20.31 3.30 12.14
C ILE A 188 19.58 2.62 10.98
N PRO A 189 20.14 2.61 9.75
CA PRO A 189 19.50 2.08 8.55
C PRO A 189 19.03 0.63 8.64
#